data_AF-A0A6G2K6Y9-F1
#
_entry.id   AF-A0A6G2K6Y9-F1
#
_cell.length_a   1.000
_cell.length_b   1.000
_cell.length_c   1.000
_cell.angle_alpha   90.00
_cell.angle_beta   90.00
_cell.angle_gamma   90.00
#
_symmetry.space_group_name_H-M   'P 1'
#
loop_
_entity.id
_entity.type
_entity.pdbx_description
1 polymer ?
#
loop_
_entity_poly.entity_id
_entity_poly.type
_entity_poly.pdbx_seq_one_letter_code
_entity_poly.pdbx_strand_id
1 'polypeptide(L)'
;MIRYLLVSVPVIVVAIFLISFGPGDYSNDVLFHVTLADPAQYSRGVYVDEFTMPAGKHMLRFVPNGDSPQDLTVTVSSPAFSFTEQFSLHGTKHDMGISEYYTWEYIGNSEINVSSEQQVRITINPHGNVMGPVSVSLGPSHMDG
;
A
#
# COMPACT_ATOMS: atom_id res chain seq x y z
N MET A 1 47.70 29.39 -11.02
CA MET A 1 47.40 28.13 -10.33
C MET A 1 45.99 28.23 -9.77
N ILE A 2 45.01 27.56 -10.40
CA ILE A 2 43.64 27.50 -9.91
C ILE A 2 43.41 26.04 -9.48
N ARG A 3 43.13 25.85 -8.19
CA ARG A 3 42.86 24.53 -7.58
C ARG A 3 41.39 24.20 -7.81
N TYR A 4 41.11 23.10 -8.51
CA TYR A 4 39.77 22.53 -8.58
C TYR A 4 39.43 21.92 -7.22
N LEU A 5 38.37 22.41 -6.58
CA LEU A 5 37.78 21.81 -5.38
C LEU A 5 36.90 20.64 -5.85
N LEU A 6 37.40 19.41 -5.75
CA LEU A 6 36.60 18.20 -5.97
C LEU A 6 35.62 18.05 -4.80
N VAL A 7 34.41 18.56 -4.97
CA VAL A 7 33.28 18.22 -4.11
C VAL A 7 32.80 16.85 -4.55
N SER A 8 33.26 15.80 -3.89
CA SER A 8 32.68 14.47 -4.04
C SER A 8 31.26 14.51 -3.47
N VAL A 9 30.25 14.60 -4.33
CA VAL A 9 28.86 14.36 -3.94
C VAL A 9 28.77 12.88 -3.60
N PRO A 10 28.43 12.48 -2.35
CA PRO A 10 28.15 11.09 -2.08
C PRO A 10 26.85 10.73 -2.80
N VAL A 11 26.95 9.92 -3.86
CA VAL A 11 25.81 9.22 -4.45
C VAL A 11 25.35 8.21 -3.40
N ILE A 12 24.34 8.58 -2.61
CA ILE A 12 23.65 7.63 -1.73
C ILE A 12 22.85 6.71 -2.66
N VAL A 13 23.44 5.56 -2.96
CA VAL A 13 22.70 4.45 -3.57
C VAL A 13 21.80 3.89 -2.48
N VAL A 14 20.55 4.36 -2.42
CA VAL A 14 19.51 3.73 -1.63
C VAL A 14 19.22 2.39 -2.31
N ALA A 15 19.77 1.32 -1.76
CA ALA A 15 19.40 -0.03 -2.16
C ALA A 15 17.96 -0.27 -1.69
N ILE A 16 17.00 -0.05 -2.59
CA ILE A 16 15.63 -0.53 -2.39
C ILE A 16 15.72 -2.05 -2.47
N PHE A 17 15.60 -2.72 -1.33
CA PHE A 17 15.44 -4.17 -1.26
C PHE A 17 14.06 -4.53 -1.84
N LEU A 18 13.99 -4.69 -3.16
CA LEU A 18 12.90 -5.42 -3.80
C LEU A 18 13.16 -6.91 -3.53
N ILE A 19 12.48 -7.46 -2.51
CA ILE A 19 12.50 -8.90 -2.29
C ILE A 19 11.63 -9.55 -3.37
N SER A 20 12.21 -9.88 -4.52
CA SER A 20 11.63 -10.84 -5.47
C SER A 20 11.96 -12.25 -4.99
N PHE A 21 10.99 -12.93 -4.38
CA PHE A 21 11.09 -14.36 -4.10
C PHE A 21 10.94 -15.16 -5.41
N GLY A 22 11.96 -15.97 -5.72
CA GLY A 22 11.93 -16.99 -6.77
C GLY A 22 11.09 -18.21 -6.39
N PRO A 23 10.91 -19.17 -7.32
CA PRO A 23 9.73 -20.03 -7.37
C PRO A 23 9.86 -21.18 -6.38
N GLY A 24 8.96 -21.19 -5.38
CA GLY A 24 8.80 -22.29 -4.44
C GLY A 24 7.32 -22.41 -4.07
N ASP A 25 6.66 -23.43 -4.63
CA ASP A 25 5.35 -23.99 -4.27
C ASP A 25 4.55 -23.17 -3.24
N TYR A 26 3.65 -22.29 -3.72
CA TYR A 26 2.87 -21.43 -2.85
C TYR A 26 1.36 -21.66 -2.92
N SER A 27 0.74 -21.55 -1.75
CA SER A 27 -0.57 -20.92 -1.63
C SER A 27 -0.32 -19.41 -1.81
N ASN A 28 -0.55 -18.94 -3.03
CA ASN A 28 0.12 -17.84 -3.74
C ASN A 28 -0.66 -16.51 -3.84
N ASP A 29 -1.71 -16.31 -3.04
CA ASP A 29 -2.80 -15.40 -3.46
C ASP A 29 -2.63 -13.91 -3.11
N VAL A 30 -1.39 -13.41 -2.94
CA VAL A 30 -1.12 -11.99 -2.66
C VAL A 30 -0.30 -11.38 -3.80
N LEU A 31 -0.87 -10.40 -4.50
CA LEU A 31 -0.26 -9.73 -5.65
C LEU A 31 0.60 -8.54 -5.25
N PHE A 32 0.22 -7.86 -4.17
CA PHE A 32 0.93 -6.70 -3.64
C PHE A 32 0.74 -6.64 -2.13
N HIS A 33 1.80 -6.27 -1.41
CA HIS A 33 1.75 -6.00 0.02
C HIS A 33 2.78 -4.94 0.39
N VAL A 34 2.36 -3.95 1.18
CA VAL A 34 3.26 -3.00 1.83
C VAL A 34 2.78 -2.73 3.26
N THR A 35 3.73 -2.56 4.17
CA THR A 35 3.48 -1.94 5.47
C THR A 35 4.11 -0.56 5.46
N LEU A 36 3.29 0.48 5.55
CA LEU A 36 3.71 1.88 5.55
C LEU A 36 3.77 2.36 6.99
N ALA A 37 4.96 2.32 7.59
CA ALA A 37 5.19 2.70 8.98
C ALA A 37 6.40 3.63 9.17
N ASP A 38 7.10 3.96 8.09
CA ASP A 38 8.24 4.87 8.06
C ASP A 38 8.00 5.98 7.01
N PRO A 39 8.05 7.28 7.40
CA PRO A 39 7.95 8.40 6.46
C PRO A 39 8.91 8.33 5.27
N ALA A 40 10.08 7.70 5.44
CA ALA A 40 11.06 7.54 4.36
C ALA A 40 10.55 6.67 3.19
N GLN A 41 9.50 5.86 3.39
CA GLN A 41 8.84 5.09 2.34
C GLN A 41 8.03 5.98 1.38
N TYR A 42 7.73 7.22 1.77
CA TYR A 42 6.92 8.14 1.00
C TYR A 42 7.79 9.15 0.24
N SER A 43 7.50 9.33 -1.06
CA SER A 43 8.07 10.41 -1.85
C SER A 43 7.08 11.57 -1.92
N ARG A 44 7.44 12.72 -1.31
CA ARG A 44 6.55 13.89 -1.19
C ARG A 44 5.19 13.53 -0.56
N GLY A 45 5.20 12.67 0.46
CA GLY A 45 4.01 12.28 1.22
C GLY A 45 3.15 11.19 0.57
N VAL A 46 3.61 10.58 -0.52
CA VAL A 46 2.87 9.54 -1.25
C VAL A 46 3.75 8.32 -1.49
N TYR A 47 3.20 7.14 -1.29
CA TYR A 47 3.86 5.87 -1.64
C TYR A 47 3.48 5.47 -3.07
N VAL A 48 4.43 4.90 -3.81
CA VAL A 48 4.26 4.48 -5.20
C VAL A 48 4.99 3.17 -5.41
N ASP A 49 4.34 2.23 -6.11
CA ASP A 49 4.98 1.00 -6.60
C ASP A 49 4.34 0.55 -7.92
N GLU A 50 4.98 -0.39 -8.61
CA GLU A 50 4.51 -0.96 -9.88
C GLU A 50 4.63 -2.48 -9.88
N PHE A 51 3.59 -3.18 -10.36
CA PHE A 51 3.56 -4.65 -10.43
C PHE A 51 2.64 -5.13 -11.56
N THR A 52 2.76 -6.42 -11.91
CA THR A 52 1.86 -7.08 -12.86
C THR A 52 0.59 -7.52 -12.14
N MET A 53 -0.57 -7.07 -12.62
CA MET A 53 -1.88 -7.49 -12.09
C MET A 53 -2.58 -8.40 -13.11
N PRO A 54 -2.93 -9.66 -12.75
CA PRO A 54 -3.65 -10.56 -13.64
C PRO A 54 -5.10 -10.10 -13.86
N ALA A 55 -5.72 -10.61 -14.91
CA ALA A 55 -7.15 -10.42 -15.15
C ALA A 55 -7.99 -11.03 -14.00
N GLY A 56 -9.17 -10.47 -13.76
CA GLY A 56 -10.13 -10.98 -12.78
C GLY A 56 -10.46 -9.95 -11.71
N LYS A 57 -11.16 -10.45 -10.68
CA LYS A 57 -11.55 -9.68 -9.51
C LYS A 57 -10.49 -9.78 -8.42
N HIS A 58 -10.18 -8.64 -7.84
CA HIS A 58 -9.20 -8.44 -6.78
C HIS A 58 -9.82 -7.62 -5.67
N MET A 59 -9.24 -7.71 -4.47
CA MET A 59 -9.71 -6.96 -3.32
C MET A 59 -8.56 -6.34 -2.53
N LEU A 60 -8.68 -5.05 -2.24
CA LEU A 60 -7.82 -4.36 -1.29
C LEU A 60 -8.15 -4.80 0.13
N ARG A 61 -7.10 -5.03 0.93
CA ARG A 61 -7.21 -5.41 2.35
C ARG A 61 -6.27 -4.53 3.16
N PHE A 62 -6.71 -4.19 4.37
CA PHE A 62 -5.99 -3.27 5.24
C PHE A 62 -5.77 -3.88 6.62
N VAL A 63 -4.65 -3.54 7.24
CA VAL A 63 -4.42 -3.73 8.68
C VAL A 63 -4.10 -2.35 9.27
N PRO A 64 -5.11 -1.61 9.73
CA PRO A 64 -4.91 -0.32 10.39
C PRO A 64 -4.81 -0.44 11.91
N ASN A 65 -4.48 0.67 12.55
CA ASN A 65 -4.62 0.88 13.99
C ASN A 65 -5.14 2.29 14.28
N GLY A 66 -5.19 2.69 15.56
CA GLY A 66 -5.71 3.99 15.97
C GLY A 66 -4.93 5.21 15.48
N ASP A 67 -3.66 5.03 15.11
CA ASP A 67 -2.80 6.10 14.62
C ASP A 67 -2.76 6.15 13.08
N SER A 68 -3.38 5.19 12.40
CA SER A 68 -3.46 5.16 10.94
C SER A 68 -4.08 6.44 10.34
N PRO A 69 -3.81 6.76 9.06
CA PRO A 69 -4.45 7.86 8.36
C PRO A 69 -5.97 7.85 8.50
N GLN A 70 -6.57 9.00 8.82
CA GLN A 70 -8.03 9.11 8.89
C GLN A 70 -8.67 8.95 7.51
N ASP A 71 -8.01 9.49 6.50
CA ASP A 71 -8.32 9.27 5.09
C ASP A 71 -7.12 8.63 4.41
N LEU A 72 -7.38 7.59 3.60
CA LEU A 72 -6.37 6.90 2.81
C LEU A 72 -6.87 6.78 1.37
N THR A 73 -6.22 7.49 0.43
CA THR A 73 -6.55 7.32 -1.00
C THR A 73 -5.63 6.28 -1.63
N VAL A 74 -6.22 5.25 -2.23
CA VAL A 74 -5.52 4.24 -3.01
C VAL A 74 -5.95 4.36 -4.47
N THR A 75 -4.97 4.57 -5.34
CA THR A 75 -5.15 4.55 -6.80
C THR A 75 -4.38 3.38 -7.38
N VAL A 76 -5.05 2.54 -8.17
CA VAL A 76 -4.41 1.50 -9.00
C VAL A 76 -4.72 1.83 -10.45
N SER A 77 -3.69 2.03 -11.27
CA SER A 77 -3.89 2.56 -12.61
C SER A 77 -2.92 1.97 -13.64
N SER A 78 -3.39 1.93 -14.88
CA SER A 78 -2.66 1.64 -16.10
C SER A 78 -3.18 2.57 -17.21
N PRO A 79 -2.64 2.53 -18.43
CA PRO A 79 -3.22 3.25 -19.56
C PRO A 79 -4.66 2.84 -19.93
N ALA A 80 -5.09 1.61 -19.59
CA ALA A 80 -6.39 1.04 -19.98
C ALA A 80 -7.39 0.89 -18.82
N PHE A 81 -6.95 1.08 -17.58
CA PHE A 81 -7.72 0.85 -16.37
C PHE A 81 -7.35 1.87 -15.30
N SER A 82 -8.33 2.35 -14.54
CA SER A 82 -8.07 3.15 -13.35
C SER A 82 -9.11 2.85 -12.29
N PHE A 83 -8.63 2.57 -11.09
CA PHE A 83 -9.40 2.53 -9.86
C PHE A 83 -8.83 3.58 -8.91
N THR A 84 -9.71 4.31 -8.24
CA THR A 84 -9.34 5.25 -7.17
C THR A 84 -10.45 5.24 -6.14
N GLU A 85 -10.08 5.01 -4.89
CA GLU A 85 -10.99 5.07 -3.75
C GLU A 85 -10.31 5.83 -2.60
N GLN A 86 -11.10 6.64 -1.90
CA GLN A 86 -10.71 7.21 -0.60
C GLN A 86 -11.41 6.41 0.50
N PHE A 87 -10.62 5.77 1.35
CA PHE A 87 -11.10 5.02 2.48
C PHE A 87 -11.07 5.88 3.74
N SER A 88 -12.09 5.76 4.58
CA SER A 88 -12.16 6.44 5.87
C SER A 88 -11.94 5.46 7.02
N LEU A 89 -11.05 5.80 7.95
CA LEU A 89 -10.76 4.98 9.12
C LEU A 89 -11.92 5.05 10.12
N HIS A 90 -12.43 3.89 10.51
CA HIS A 90 -13.46 3.76 11.52
C HIS A 90 -12.94 2.96 12.72
N GLY A 91 -13.12 3.51 13.91
CA GLY A 91 -12.76 2.85 15.17
C GLY A 91 -14.01 2.40 15.92
N THR A 92 -14.08 1.12 16.26
CA THR A 92 -15.16 0.53 17.06
C THR A 92 -14.65 0.23 18.46
N LYS A 93 -15.33 0.77 19.47
CA LYS A 93 -15.08 0.47 20.87
C LYS A 93 -15.85 -0.79 21.28
N HIS A 94 -15.17 -1.72 21.95
CA HIS A 94 -15.75 -2.90 22.56
C HIS A 94 -15.59 -2.79 24.07
N ASP A 95 -16.71 -2.79 24.79
CA ASP A 95 -16.76 -2.73 26.25
C ASP A 95 -17.22 -4.09 26.79
N MET A 96 -16.38 -4.71 27.62
CA MET A 96 -16.65 -6.00 28.26
C MET A 96 -16.97 -5.85 29.76
N GLY A 97 -17.26 -4.63 30.23
CA GLY A 97 -17.61 -4.28 31.61
C GLY A 97 -16.40 -4.20 32.56
N ILE A 98 -15.39 -5.05 32.37
CA ILE A 98 -14.13 -5.03 33.14
C ILE A 98 -12.94 -4.49 32.34
N SER A 99 -13.10 -4.34 31.02
CA SER A 99 -12.07 -3.81 30.12
C SER A 99 -12.69 -3.27 28.83
N GLU A 100 -11.95 -2.40 28.17
CA GLU A 100 -12.32 -1.81 26.90
C GLU A 100 -11.17 -2.02 25.90
N TYR A 101 -11.51 -2.32 24.64
CA TYR A 101 -10.54 -2.33 23.54
C TYR A 101 -11.16 -1.71 22.29
N TYR A 102 -10.31 -1.35 21.35
CA TYR A 102 -10.71 -0.72 20.10
C TYR A 102 -10.25 -1.59 18.92
N THR A 103 -11.08 -1.64 17.88
CA THR A 103 -10.73 -2.23 16.58
C THR A 103 -10.86 -1.16 15.51
N TRP A 104 -10.05 -1.24 14.47
CA TRP A 104 -10.06 -0.27 13.38
C TRP A 104 -10.22 -0.97 12.04
N GLU A 105 -10.97 -0.33 11.15
CA GLU A 105 -11.16 -0.76 9.76
C GLU A 105 -11.24 0.45 8.84
N TYR A 106 -10.97 0.23 7.56
CA TYR A 106 -11.17 1.24 6.53
C TYR A 106 -12.49 0.98 5.81
N ILE A 107 -13.34 2.00 5.76
CA ILE A 107 -14.63 1.96 5.05
C ILE A 107 -14.45 2.58 3.66
N GLY A 108 -14.83 1.84 2.63
CA GLY A 108 -14.75 2.23 1.22
C GLY A 108 -14.93 1.03 0.29
N ASN A 109 -15.03 1.27 -1.01
CA ASN A 109 -15.08 0.20 -2.00
C ASN A 109 -13.68 -0.40 -2.23
N SER A 110 -13.49 -1.68 -1.88
CA SER A 110 -12.20 -2.36 -2.03
C SER A 110 -12.10 -3.27 -3.25
N GLU A 111 -13.19 -3.45 -4.01
CA GLU A 111 -13.23 -4.36 -5.15
C GLU A 111 -12.66 -3.72 -6.42
N ILE A 112 -11.76 -4.46 -7.06
CA ILE A 112 -11.10 -4.07 -8.31
C ILE A 112 -11.35 -5.17 -9.34
N ASN A 113 -11.87 -4.82 -10.52
CA ASN A 113 -12.04 -5.77 -11.62
C ASN A 113 -11.22 -5.35 -12.83
N VAL A 114 -10.47 -6.31 -13.38
CA VAL A 114 -9.48 -6.08 -14.41
C VAL A 114 -9.74 -7.03 -15.57
N SER A 115 -9.92 -6.51 -16.78
CA SER A 115 -10.32 -7.32 -17.95
C SER A 115 -9.20 -8.17 -18.55
N SER A 116 -7.95 -7.80 -18.33
CA SER A 116 -6.77 -8.46 -18.89
C SER A 116 -5.56 -8.23 -18.00
N GLU A 117 -4.61 -9.16 -18.01
CA GLU A 117 -3.32 -8.97 -17.33
C GLU A 117 -2.63 -7.70 -17.84
N GLN A 118 -2.07 -6.91 -16.93
CA GLN A 118 -1.41 -5.65 -17.26
C GLN A 118 -0.47 -5.19 -16.15
N GLN A 119 0.57 -4.45 -16.53
CA GLN A 119 1.39 -3.69 -15.59
C GLN A 119 0.55 -2.54 -15.03
N VAL A 120 0.52 -2.40 -13.71
CA VAL A 120 -0.17 -1.32 -13.03
C VAL A 120 0.76 -0.58 -12.09
N ARG A 121 0.40 0.67 -11.84
CA ARG A 121 0.99 1.53 -10.83
C ARG A 121 0.00 1.70 -9.69
N ILE A 122 0.44 1.39 -8.48
CA ILE A 122 -0.30 1.70 -7.25
C ILE A 122 0.26 2.97 -6.63
N THR A 123 -0.63 3.81 -6.11
CA THR A 123 -0.32 5.03 -5.38
C THR A 123 -1.15 5.06 -4.11
N ILE A 124 -0.50 5.28 -2.97
CA ILE A 124 -1.15 5.32 -1.65
C ILE A 124 -0.85 6.68 -1.02
N ASN A 125 -1.89 7.48 -0.79
CA ASN A 125 -1.80 8.81 -0.22
C ASN A 125 -2.50 8.85 1.17
N PRO A 126 -1.73 8.99 2.26
CA PRO A 126 -2.25 9.09 3.63
C PRO A 126 -2.69 10.52 4.02
N HIS A 127 -2.77 11.44 3.05
CA HIS A 127 -3.19 12.84 3.26
C HIS A 127 -2.41 13.57 4.36
N GLY A 128 -1.10 13.30 4.43
CA GLY A 128 -0.17 13.92 5.38
C GLY A 128 0.13 13.10 6.62
N ASN A 129 -0.66 12.07 6.95
CA ASN A 129 -0.36 11.17 8.08
C ASN A 129 0.63 10.07 7.69
N VAL A 130 1.89 10.44 7.44
CA VAL A 130 2.96 9.49 7.05
C VAL A 130 3.57 8.72 8.24
N MET A 131 3.24 9.09 9.47
CA MET A 131 3.69 8.43 10.71
C MET A 131 2.73 7.35 11.17
N GLY A 132 1.44 7.47 10.82
CA GLY A 132 0.40 6.52 11.14
C GLY A 132 0.58 5.22 10.36
N PRO A 133 0.84 4.08 11.03
CA PRO A 133 1.14 2.86 10.33
C PRO A 133 -0.11 2.27 9.68
N VAL A 134 0.02 1.70 8.49
CA VAL A 134 -1.02 0.89 7.85
C VAL A 134 -0.37 -0.15 6.94
N SER A 135 -0.86 -1.39 6.99
CA SER A 135 -0.55 -2.37 5.95
C SER A 135 -1.64 -2.39 4.88
N VAL A 136 -1.23 -2.38 3.61
CA VAL A 136 -2.11 -2.45 2.44
C VAL A 136 -1.73 -3.67 1.63
N SER A 137 -2.70 -4.51 1.31
CA SER A 137 -2.51 -5.69 0.46
C SER A 137 -3.53 -5.72 -0.66
N LEU A 138 -3.15 -6.30 -1.79
CA LEU A 138 -4.03 -6.61 -2.91
C LEU A 138 -3.83 -8.07 -3.28
N GLY A 139 -4.93 -8.78 -3.49
CA GLY A 139 -4.92 -10.16 -3.98
C GLY A 139 -6.25 -10.51 -4.65
N PRO A 140 -6.36 -11.69 -5.27
CA PRO A 140 -7.61 -12.15 -5.86
C PRO A 140 -8.74 -12.11 -4.84
N SER A 141 -9.92 -11.69 -5.30
CA SER A 141 -11.12 -11.91 -4.51
C SER A 141 -11.46 -13.39 -4.64
N HIS A 142 -11.13 -14.19 -3.63
CA HIS A 142 -11.76 -15.50 -3.50
C HIS A 142 -13.26 -15.26 -3.32
N MET A 143 -14.02 -15.46 -4.39
CA MET A 143 -15.46 -15.67 -4.26
C MET A 143 -15.59 -17.07 -3.71
N ASP A 144 -15.79 -17.19 -2.40
CA ASP A 144 -16.36 -18.41 -1.86
C ASP A 144 -17.67 -18.65 -2.62
N GLY A 145 -17.69 -19.73 -3.40
CA GLY A 145 -18.76 -20.07 -4.35
C GLY A 145 -20.09 -20.44 -3.70
#